data_AF-A0A8S0ZGA2-F1
#
_entry.id   AF-A0A8S0ZGA2-F1
#
_cell.length_a   1.000
_cell.length_b   1.000
_cell.length_c   1.000
_cell.angle_alpha   90.00
_cell.angle_beta   90.00
_cell.angle_gamma   90.00
#
_symmetry.space_group_name_H-M   'P 1'
#
loop_
_entity.id
_entity.type
_entity.pdbx_description
1 polymer ?
#
loop_
_entity_poly.entity_id
_entity_poly.type
_entity_poly.pdbx_seq_one_letter_code
_entity_poly.pdbx_strand_id
1 'polypeptide(L)'
;MLPSHIKLSSSLTCRLVGGLTREQRSVCNEAPDTVAIAFEGLQLAVKECQHQFRWHRWNCSSLLVKSSNPHASSIMKRGFRESSFLYALSAAGVAHSVARACAQGRLLSCGCDPLGYRASHDPRGRARANKWEWSGCSHNLAYGIEFSKKFLDVREQVDDLQSKINVHNNNAGRSVSFVRNLLRLLSSEEEFI
;
A
#
# COMPACT_ATOMS: atom_id res chain seq x y z
N MET A 1 -23.40 -7.30 8.40
CA MET A 1 -22.40 -8.39 8.48
C MET A 1 -21.69 -8.45 7.14
N LEU A 2 -20.49 -7.84 7.03
CA LEU A 2 -19.63 -7.99 5.85
C LEU A 2 -18.85 -9.30 6.03
N PRO A 3 -18.84 -10.22 5.05
CA PRO A 3 -18.10 -11.45 5.19
C PRO A 3 -16.60 -11.14 5.25
N SER A 4 -16.01 -11.60 6.34
CA SER A 4 -14.58 -11.71 6.55
C SER A 4 -13.95 -12.53 5.40
N HIS A 5 -12.95 -11.92 4.75
CA HIS A 5 -11.97 -12.56 3.88
C HIS A 5 -12.50 -13.50 2.79
N ILE A 6 -13.03 -12.94 1.70
CA ILE A 6 -12.93 -13.64 0.42
C ILE A 6 -11.45 -13.60 0.01
N LYS A 7 -10.70 -14.66 0.33
CA LYS A 7 -9.43 -14.95 -0.36
C LYS A 7 -9.78 -15.28 -1.80
N LEU A 8 -9.89 -14.27 -2.67
CA LEU A 8 -9.97 -14.49 -4.10
C LEU A 8 -8.73 -15.30 -4.50
N SER A 9 -8.92 -16.37 -5.28
CA SER A 9 -7.80 -16.95 -6.04
C SER A 9 -7.15 -15.80 -6.83
N SER A 10 -5.83 -15.69 -6.77
CA SER A 10 -5.09 -14.65 -7.50
C SER A 10 -5.45 -14.61 -8.99
N SER A 11 -5.71 -15.77 -9.60
CA SER A 11 -6.19 -15.91 -10.99
C SER A 11 -7.58 -15.29 -11.26
N LEU A 12 -8.40 -15.12 -10.23
CA LEU A 12 -9.73 -14.48 -10.30
C LEU A 12 -9.66 -12.99 -9.94
N THR A 13 -8.66 -12.57 -9.16
CA THR A 13 -8.48 -11.17 -8.72
C THR A 13 -8.53 -10.18 -9.89
N CYS A 14 -7.78 -10.41 -10.96
CA CYS A 14 -7.71 -9.47 -12.09
C CYS A 14 -9.01 -9.37 -12.91
N ARG A 15 -9.89 -10.36 -12.80
CA ARG A 15 -11.20 -10.39 -13.47
C ARG A 15 -12.31 -9.81 -12.61
N LEU A 16 -12.29 -10.10 -11.31
CA LEU A 16 -13.35 -9.72 -10.37
C LEU A 16 -13.20 -8.30 -9.84
N VAL A 17 -11.97 -7.80 -9.76
CA VAL A 17 -11.71 -6.42 -9.32
C VAL A 17 -12.11 -5.44 -10.43
N GLY A 18 -13.13 -4.64 -10.14
CA GLY A 18 -13.59 -3.56 -11.00
C GLY A 18 -12.73 -2.29 -10.91
N GLY A 19 -12.83 -1.42 -11.92
CA GLY A 19 -12.21 -0.09 -11.89
C GLY A 19 -10.69 -0.05 -12.08
N LEU A 20 -10.08 -1.13 -12.57
CA LEU A 20 -8.69 -1.12 -13.05
C LEU A 20 -8.62 -0.53 -14.46
N THR A 21 -7.58 0.27 -14.74
CA THR A 21 -7.25 0.64 -16.14
C THR A 21 -6.66 -0.55 -16.89
N ARG A 22 -6.46 -0.41 -18.21
CA ARG A 22 -5.85 -1.46 -19.04
C ARG A 22 -4.42 -1.76 -18.58
N GLU A 23 -3.68 -0.72 -18.23
CA GLU A 23 -2.29 -0.77 -17.77
C GLU A 23 -2.21 -1.44 -16.40
N GLN A 24 -3.11 -1.08 -15.47
CA GLN A 24 -3.22 -1.76 -14.17
C GLN A 24 -3.59 -3.23 -14.31
N ARG A 25 -4.39 -3.58 -15.31
CA ARG A 25 -4.73 -4.98 -15.60
C ARG A 25 -3.54 -5.77 -16.13
N SER A 26 -2.64 -5.14 -16.90
CA SER A 26 -1.37 -5.76 -17.30
C SER A 26 -0.53 -6.11 -16.07
N VAL A 27 -0.34 -5.15 -15.15
CA VAL A 27 0.39 -5.37 -13.90
C VAL A 27 -0.27 -6.45 -13.04
N CYS A 28 -1.60 -6.50 -13.01
CA CYS A 28 -2.33 -7.54 -12.29
C CYS A 28 -2.08 -8.94 -12.87
N ASN A 29 -2.11 -9.09 -14.19
CA ASN A 29 -1.86 -10.37 -14.83
C ASN A 29 -0.42 -10.86 -14.60
N GLU A 30 0.54 -9.94 -14.48
CA GLU A 30 1.94 -10.26 -14.15
C GLU A 30 2.13 -10.69 -12.69
N ALA A 31 1.43 -10.06 -11.75
CA ALA A 31 1.62 -10.27 -10.31
C ALA A 31 0.27 -10.31 -9.55
N PRO A 32 -0.57 -11.34 -9.77
CA PRO A 32 -1.93 -11.34 -9.28
C PRO A 32 -2.02 -11.50 -7.76
N ASP A 33 -1.11 -12.27 -7.13
CA ASP A 33 -1.01 -12.40 -5.67
C ASP A 33 -0.65 -11.05 -5.04
N THR A 34 0.33 -10.34 -5.60
CA THR A 34 0.76 -9.04 -5.09
C THR A 34 -0.32 -7.97 -5.27
N VAL A 35 -1.09 -7.99 -6.37
CA VAL A 35 -2.25 -7.11 -6.54
C VAL A 35 -3.34 -7.41 -5.52
N ALA A 36 -3.61 -8.67 -5.18
CA ALA A 36 -4.56 -8.99 -4.12
C ALA A 36 -4.18 -8.34 -2.78
N ILE A 37 -2.89 -8.39 -2.41
CA ILE A 37 -2.37 -7.68 -1.23
C ILE A 37 -2.45 -6.16 -1.36
N ALA A 38 -2.22 -5.61 -2.56
CA ALA A 38 -2.37 -4.18 -2.80
C ALA A 38 -3.82 -3.72 -2.54
N PHE A 39 -4.82 -4.54 -2.90
CA PHE A 39 -6.21 -4.25 -2.55
C PHE A 39 -6.48 -4.26 -1.05
N GLU A 40 -5.87 -5.17 -0.28
CA GLU A 40 -5.90 -5.10 1.19
C GLU A 40 -5.35 -3.75 1.68
N GLY A 41 -4.24 -3.28 1.10
CA GLY A 41 -3.64 -1.97 1.41
C GLY A 41 -4.51 -0.77 1.02
N LEU A 42 -5.25 -0.83 -0.08
CA LEU A 42 -6.21 0.20 -0.46
C LEU A 42 -7.39 0.27 0.51
N GLN A 43 -7.89 -0.87 0.99
CA GLN A 43 -8.95 -0.91 1.98
C GLN A 43 -8.48 -0.38 3.34
N LEU A 44 -7.24 -0.70 3.72
CA LEU A 44 -6.59 -0.15 4.90
C LEU A 44 -6.48 1.38 4.83
N ALA A 45 -6.10 1.92 3.68
CA ALA A 45 -6.06 3.37 3.44
C ALA A 45 -7.45 4.02 3.58
N VAL A 46 -8.52 3.38 3.07
CA VAL A 46 -9.89 3.91 3.23
C VAL A 46 -10.31 3.94 4.70
N LYS A 47 -10.03 2.88 5.47
CA LYS A 47 -10.32 2.83 6.90
C LYS A 47 -9.61 3.95 7.65
N GLU A 48 -8.32 4.13 7.40
CA GLU A 48 -7.56 5.20 8.03
C GLU A 48 -8.09 6.59 7.65
N CYS A 49 -8.50 6.79 6.40
CA CYS A 49 -9.14 8.04 5.99
C CYS A 49 -10.39 8.32 6.81
N GLN A 50 -11.28 7.32 6.92
CA GLN A 50 -12.50 7.45 7.70
C GLN A 50 -12.21 7.78 9.17
N HIS A 51 -11.17 7.15 9.74
CA HIS A 51 -10.72 7.44 11.09
C HIS A 51 -10.25 8.89 11.24
N GLN A 52 -9.33 9.36 10.37
CA GLN A 52 -8.79 10.73 10.42
C GLN A 52 -9.86 11.80 10.19
N PHE A 53 -10.81 11.53 9.29
CA PHE A 53 -11.85 12.48 8.89
C PHE A 53 -13.20 12.26 9.58
N ARG A 54 -13.27 11.44 10.64
CA ARG A 54 -14.55 11.07 11.31
C ARG A 54 -15.38 12.26 11.80
N TRP A 55 -14.74 13.37 12.14
CA TRP A 55 -15.39 14.60 12.62
C TRP A 55 -15.44 15.72 11.58
N HIS A 56 -15.11 15.43 10.32
CA HIS A 56 -15.14 16.39 9.23
C HIS A 56 -16.43 16.24 8.40
N ARG A 57 -16.82 17.32 7.70
CA ARG A 57 -17.99 17.29 6.79
C ARG A 57 -17.87 16.23 5.69
N TRP A 58 -16.66 16.04 5.17
CA TRP A 58 -16.32 14.91 4.33
C TRP A 58 -15.57 13.89 5.17
N ASN A 59 -16.16 12.70 5.36
CA ASN A 59 -15.69 11.64 6.26
C ASN A 59 -15.22 10.38 5.52
N CYS A 60 -14.83 10.52 4.25
CA CYS A 60 -14.37 9.42 3.38
C CYS A 60 -15.40 8.30 3.09
N SER A 61 -16.68 8.46 3.47
CA SER A 61 -17.74 7.46 3.18
C SER A 61 -17.95 7.21 1.68
N SER A 62 -17.69 8.21 0.84
CA SER A 62 -17.80 8.12 -0.63
C SER A 62 -16.79 7.16 -1.29
N LEU A 63 -15.84 6.61 -0.53
CA LEU A 63 -14.80 5.70 -1.02
C LEU A 63 -15.20 4.22 -0.96
N LEU A 64 -16.30 3.91 -0.26
CA LEU A 64 -16.89 2.57 -0.19
C LEU A 64 -17.61 2.24 -1.51
N VAL A 65 -16.84 2.03 -2.57
CA VAL A 65 -17.35 1.71 -3.90
C VAL A 65 -17.49 0.21 -4.10
N LYS A 66 -18.43 -0.20 -4.97
CA LYS A 66 -18.71 -1.63 -5.28
C LYS A 66 -17.48 -2.42 -5.74
N SER A 67 -16.51 -1.76 -6.38
CA SER A 67 -15.29 -2.39 -6.87
C SER A 67 -14.20 -2.57 -5.81
N SER A 68 -14.40 -2.04 -4.59
CA SER A 68 -13.37 -1.92 -3.56
C SER A 68 -12.09 -1.20 -4.02
N ASN A 69 -12.15 -0.46 -5.13
CA ASN A 69 -11.06 0.37 -5.63
C ASN A 69 -11.37 1.85 -5.38
N PRO A 70 -10.80 2.51 -4.36
CA PRO A 70 -11.11 3.91 -4.05
C PRO A 70 -10.81 4.87 -5.21
N HIS A 71 -9.91 4.52 -6.13
CA HIS A 71 -9.64 5.33 -7.33
C HIS A 71 -10.79 5.36 -8.34
N ALA A 72 -11.78 4.46 -8.23
CA ALA A 72 -13.00 4.52 -9.03
C ALA A 72 -13.98 5.61 -8.54
N SER A 73 -13.78 6.14 -7.33
CA SER A 73 -14.63 7.20 -6.78
C SER A 73 -14.51 8.52 -7.55
N SER A 74 -15.57 9.33 -7.53
CA SER A 74 -15.59 10.62 -8.22
C SER A 74 -14.63 11.65 -7.62
N ILE A 75 -14.36 11.57 -6.31
CA ILE A 75 -13.46 12.51 -5.62
C ILE A 75 -12.02 12.36 -6.11
N MET A 76 -11.57 11.13 -6.40
CA MET A 76 -10.22 10.84 -6.90
C MET A 76 -9.97 11.36 -8.32
N LYS A 77 -11.03 11.68 -9.07
CA LYS A 77 -10.95 12.25 -10.42
C LYS A 77 -10.84 13.78 -10.42
N ARG A 78 -10.85 14.42 -9.24
CA ARG A 78 -10.81 15.88 -9.09
C ARG A 78 -9.59 16.32 -8.29
N GLY A 79 -9.07 17.50 -8.56
CA GLY A 79 -7.93 18.10 -7.86
C GLY A 79 -8.28 18.77 -6.53
N PHE A 80 -8.87 18.04 -5.60
CA PHE A 80 -9.16 18.54 -4.25
C PHE A 80 -8.02 18.26 -3.28
N ARG A 81 -8.04 18.94 -2.12
CA ARG A 81 -7.10 18.65 -1.02
C ARG A 81 -7.34 17.23 -0.46
N GLU A 82 -8.59 16.83 -0.37
CA GLU A 82 -9.05 15.53 0.11
C GLU A 82 -8.59 14.40 -0.83
N SER A 83 -8.68 14.59 -2.15
CA SER A 83 -8.16 13.60 -3.10
C SER A 83 -6.64 13.51 -3.05
N SER A 84 -5.94 14.64 -2.87
CA SER A 84 -4.47 14.64 -2.69
C SER A 84 -4.04 13.80 -1.48
N PHE A 85 -4.75 13.94 -0.36
CA PHE A 85 -4.54 13.10 0.83
C PHE A 85 -4.80 11.62 0.54
N LEU A 86 -5.85 11.30 -0.22
CA LEU A 86 -6.17 9.92 -0.60
C LEU A 86 -5.16 9.27 -1.54
N TYR A 87 -4.60 10.00 -2.49
CA TYR A 87 -3.51 9.49 -3.34
C TYR A 87 -2.30 9.10 -2.47
N ALA A 88 -1.89 9.99 -1.56
CA ALA A 88 -0.81 9.70 -0.62
C ALA A 88 -1.12 8.48 0.27
N LEU A 89 -2.31 8.44 0.87
CA LEU A 89 -2.71 7.36 1.78
C LEU A 89 -2.84 6.01 1.06
N SER A 90 -3.39 6.00 -0.16
CA SER A 90 -3.50 4.79 -0.99
C SER A 90 -2.12 4.25 -1.37
N ALA A 91 -1.20 5.13 -1.77
CA ALA A 91 0.16 4.75 -2.13
C ALA A 91 0.95 4.21 -0.93
N ALA A 92 0.75 4.80 0.24
CA ALA A 92 1.32 4.33 1.49
C ALA A 92 0.74 2.98 1.94
N GLY A 93 -0.59 2.82 1.88
CA GLY A 93 -1.29 1.59 2.24
C GLY A 93 -0.86 0.40 1.39
N VAL A 94 -0.78 0.57 0.07
CA VAL A 94 -0.27 -0.47 -0.84
C VAL A 94 1.19 -0.83 -0.50
N ALA A 95 2.06 0.18 -0.36
CA ALA A 95 3.47 -0.06 -0.05
C ALA A 95 3.65 -0.80 1.28
N HIS A 96 2.89 -0.42 2.30
CA HIS A 96 2.90 -1.04 3.60
C HIS A 96 2.42 -2.50 3.56
N SER A 97 1.23 -2.75 3.02
CA SER A 97 0.64 -4.09 3.04
C SER A 97 1.46 -5.09 2.23
N VAL A 98 2.01 -4.68 1.08
CA VAL A 98 2.91 -5.52 0.29
C VAL A 98 4.19 -5.83 1.06
N ALA A 99 4.83 -4.82 1.68
CA ALA A 99 6.04 -5.02 2.48
C ALA A 99 5.81 -5.94 3.69
N ARG A 100 4.66 -5.82 4.36
CA ARG A 100 4.24 -6.70 5.46
C ARG A 100 4.00 -8.13 4.97
N ALA A 101 3.33 -8.30 3.83
CA ALA A 101 3.08 -9.61 3.24
C ALA A 101 4.38 -10.33 2.85
N CYS A 102 5.39 -9.60 2.35
CA CYS A 102 6.73 -10.14 2.09
C CYS A 102 7.37 -10.70 3.36
N ALA A 103 7.32 -9.95 4.47
CA ALA A 103 7.91 -10.39 5.73
C ALA A 103 7.15 -11.56 6.38
N GLN A 104 5.85 -11.66 6.13
CA GLN A 104 5.02 -12.78 6.58
C GLN A 104 5.17 -14.04 5.69
N GLY A 105 5.96 -13.98 4.60
CA GLY A 105 6.08 -15.08 3.65
C GLY A 105 4.81 -15.34 2.84
N ARG A 106 3.87 -14.39 2.79
CA ARG A 106 2.62 -14.51 2.01
C ARG A 106 2.82 -14.35 0.50
N LEU A 107 3.96 -13.78 0.10
CA LEU A 107 4.33 -13.53 -1.29
C LEU A 107 5.64 -14.27 -1.59
N LEU A 108 5.64 -15.12 -2.63
CA LEU A 108 6.84 -15.84 -3.06
C LEU A 108 7.83 -14.95 -3.83
N SER A 109 7.36 -13.81 -4.34
CA SER A 109 8.14 -12.86 -5.14
C SER A 109 9.07 -11.97 -4.32
N CYS A 110 9.01 -12.04 -2.99
CA CYS A 110 9.81 -11.22 -2.08
C CYS A 110 10.01 -11.95 -0.74
N GLY A 111 10.91 -11.41 0.10
CA GLY A 111 11.14 -11.86 1.47
C GLY A 111 11.42 -10.69 2.40
N CYS A 112 12.04 -10.96 3.54
CA CYS A 112 12.43 -9.95 4.54
C CYS A 112 13.31 -8.84 3.93
N ASP A 113 13.36 -7.69 4.59
CA ASP A 113 14.26 -6.60 4.22
C ASP A 113 15.73 -7.07 4.15
N PRO A 114 16.39 -6.97 2.98
CA PRO A 114 17.78 -7.40 2.81
C PRO A 114 18.76 -6.62 3.69
N LEU A 115 18.44 -5.38 4.10
CA LEU A 115 19.35 -4.55 4.91
C LEU A 115 19.40 -5.01 6.37
N GLY A 116 18.26 -5.41 6.94
CA GLY A 116 18.21 -6.03 8.27
C GLY A 116 18.90 -7.39 8.30
N TYR A 117 18.72 -8.18 7.24
CA TYR A 117 19.33 -9.51 7.10
C TYR A 117 20.86 -9.45 6.91
N ARG A 118 21.38 -8.47 6.15
CA ARG A 118 22.83 -8.32 5.94
C ARG A 118 23.56 -7.77 7.16
N ALA A 119 22.88 -7.00 8.01
CA ALA A 119 23.47 -6.52 9.26
C ALA A 119 23.71 -7.64 10.29
N SER A 120 22.90 -8.71 10.26
CA SER A 120 23.06 -9.88 11.14
C SER A 120 24.05 -10.93 10.61
N HIS A 121 24.50 -10.81 9.35
CA HIS A 121 25.28 -11.86 8.66
C HIS A 121 26.51 -11.30 7.94
N ASP A 122 27.23 -10.33 8.53
CA ASP A 122 28.55 -9.88 8.02
C ASP A 122 29.62 -10.98 8.25
N PRO A 123 30.16 -11.61 7.19
CA PRO A 123 31.19 -12.64 7.33
C PRO A 123 32.56 -12.09 7.78
N ARG A 124 32.73 -10.76 7.89
CA ARG A 124 33.98 -10.12 8.31
C ARG A 124 34.07 -9.87 9.82
N GLY A 125 33.08 -10.30 10.60
CA GLY A 125 33.14 -10.22 12.07
C GLY A 125 33.30 -8.80 12.63
N ARG A 126 33.04 -7.75 11.84
CA ARG A 126 33.06 -6.36 12.33
C ARG A 126 31.73 -6.03 13.00
N ALA A 127 31.30 -6.89 13.92
CA ALA A 127 30.27 -6.56 14.87
C ALA A 127 30.78 -5.35 15.66
N ARG A 128 30.21 -4.17 15.39
CA ARG A 128 30.43 -2.99 16.21
C ARG A 128 30.09 -3.37 17.66
N ALA A 129 30.96 -2.98 18.59
CA ALA A 129 30.93 -3.31 20.01
C ALA A 129 29.74 -2.70 20.80
N ASN A 130 28.55 -2.60 20.20
CA ASN A 130 27.32 -2.19 20.86
C ASN A 130 26.34 -3.38 20.78
N LYS A 131 26.28 -4.17 21.86
CA LYS A 131 25.56 -5.46 21.98
C LYS A 131 24.03 -5.32 21.83
N TRP A 132 23.55 -5.24 20.60
CA TRP A 132 22.19 -5.65 20.25
C TRP A 132 22.20 -6.18 18.83
N GLU A 133 21.60 -7.36 18.65
CA GLU A 133 21.52 -8.03 17.37
C GLU A 133 20.13 -7.80 16.77
N TRP A 134 20.10 -7.35 15.52
CA TRP A 134 18.86 -7.37 14.75
C TRP A 134 18.46 -8.83 14.54
N SER A 135 17.29 -9.22 15.06
CA SER A 135 16.70 -10.54 14.83
C SER A 135 15.27 -10.39 14.30
N GLY A 136 14.77 -11.45 13.65
CA GLY A 136 13.43 -11.45 13.05
C GLY A 136 13.40 -10.99 11.59
N CYS A 137 12.19 -10.84 11.06
CA CYS A 137 11.94 -10.52 9.66
C CYS A 137 11.37 -9.10 9.54
N SER A 138 12.21 -8.14 9.17
CA SER A 138 11.76 -6.76 8.91
C SER A 138 10.98 -6.67 7.60
N HIS A 139 9.98 -5.77 7.57
CA HIS A 139 9.18 -5.47 6.37
C HIS A 139 10.06 -4.96 5.23
N ASN A 140 9.94 -5.58 4.05
CA ASN A 140 10.67 -5.16 2.85
C ASN A 140 10.00 -3.96 2.17
N LEU A 141 10.21 -2.78 2.77
CA LEU A 141 9.56 -1.54 2.32
C LEU A 141 10.02 -1.10 0.92
N ALA A 142 11.26 -1.43 0.53
CA ALA A 142 11.77 -1.13 -0.81
C ALA A 142 10.90 -1.82 -1.89
N TYR A 143 10.66 -3.12 -1.72
CA TYR A 143 9.79 -3.89 -2.60
C TYR A 143 8.35 -3.35 -2.61
N GLY A 144 7.80 -3.03 -1.43
CA GLY A 144 6.45 -2.46 -1.32
C GLY A 144 6.30 -1.12 -2.03
N ILE A 145 7.26 -0.20 -1.87
CA ILE A 145 7.29 1.10 -2.55
C ILE A 145 7.37 0.93 -4.07
N GLU A 146 8.24 0.04 -4.54
CA GLU A 146 8.41 -0.24 -5.96
C GLU A 146 7.11 -0.79 -6.57
N PHE A 147 6.48 -1.76 -5.91
CA PHE A 147 5.21 -2.30 -6.37
C PHE A 147 4.09 -1.25 -6.36
N SER A 148 4.00 -0.45 -5.29
CA SER A 148 3.04 0.67 -5.19
C SER A 148 3.20 1.65 -6.36
N LYS A 149 4.44 1.98 -6.73
CA LYS A 149 4.75 2.78 -7.92
C LYS A 149 4.30 2.10 -9.20
N LYS A 150 4.70 0.85 -9.42
CA LYS A 150 4.36 0.08 -10.62
C LYS A 150 2.84 -0.06 -10.80
N PHE A 151 2.08 -0.19 -9.72
CA PHE A 151 0.64 -0.44 -9.81
C PHE A 151 -0.21 0.84 -9.83
N LEU A 152 0.14 1.87 -9.04
CA LEU A 152 -0.70 3.06 -8.89
C LEU A 152 -0.36 4.19 -9.86
N ASP A 153 0.87 4.27 -10.36
CA ASP A 153 1.28 5.39 -11.23
C ASP A 153 1.02 5.09 -12.72
N VAL A 154 0.81 3.83 -13.12
CA VAL A 154 0.55 3.45 -14.53
C VAL A 154 -0.77 3.96 -15.09
N ARG A 155 -1.64 4.54 -14.25
CA ARG A 155 -2.89 5.19 -14.68
C ARG A 155 -2.68 6.66 -15.08
N GLU A 156 -1.57 7.26 -14.68
CA GLU A 156 -1.32 8.69 -14.79
C GLU A 156 -0.69 9.00 -16.15
N GLN A 157 -1.13 10.07 -16.81
CA GLN A 157 -0.66 10.46 -18.14
C GLN A 157 0.46 11.48 -18.07
N VAL A 158 1.45 11.40 -18.98
CA VAL A 158 2.70 12.18 -18.91
C VAL A 158 2.47 13.69 -19.02
N ASP A 159 1.50 14.11 -19.85
CA ASP A 159 1.28 15.54 -20.18
C ASP A 159 0.13 16.21 -19.42
N ASP A 160 -0.54 15.48 -18.52
CA ASP A 160 -1.63 16.03 -17.72
C ASP A 160 -1.13 16.61 -16.38
N LEU A 161 -1.52 17.86 -16.09
CA LEU A 161 -1.16 18.53 -14.84
C LEU A 161 -1.72 17.80 -13.62
N GLN A 162 -2.96 17.28 -13.72
CA GLN A 162 -3.57 16.54 -12.62
C GLN A 162 -2.80 15.23 -12.37
N SER A 163 -2.42 14.53 -13.42
CA SER A 163 -1.58 13.34 -13.36
C SER A 163 -0.24 13.60 -12.67
N LYS A 164 0.42 14.73 -12.96
CA LYS A 164 1.66 15.14 -12.27
C LYS A 164 1.44 15.36 -10.77
N ILE A 165 0.32 15.99 -10.40
CA ILE A 165 -0.06 16.20 -8.99
C ILE A 165 -0.35 14.84 -8.31
N ASN A 166 -1.07 13.94 -8.97
CA ASN A 166 -1.38 12.62 -8.44
C ASN A 166 -0.11 11.81 -8.19
N VAL A 167 0.84 11.79 -9.14
CA VAL A 167 2.15 11.14 -8.98
C VAL A 167 2.94 11.79 -7.84
N HIS A 168 2.93 13.12 -7.72
CA HIS A 168 3.56 13.82 -6.60
C HIS A 168 2.99 13.36 -5.26
N ASN A 169 1.66 13.32 -5.13
CA ASN A 169 0.98 12.87 -3.91
C ASN A 169 1.27 11.40 -3.59
N ASN A 170 1.28 10.52 -4.60
CA ASN A 170 1.68 9.13 -4.44
C ASN A 170 3.13 9.02 -3.92
N ASN A 171 4.05 9.80 -4.46
CA ASN A 171 5.44 9.84 -4.01
C ASN A 171 5.58 10.34 -2.57
N ALA A 172 4.81 11.36 -2.18
CA ALA A 172 4.77 11.85 -0.80
C ALA A 172 4.31 10.74 0.16
N GLY A 173 3.24 10.01 -0.19
CA GLY A 173 2.73 8.88 0.57
C GLY A 173 3.70 7.70 0.68
N ARG A 174 4.48 7.42 -0.37
CA ARG A 174 5.52 6.38 -0.38
C ARG A 174 6.78 6.74 0.41
N SER A 175 6.92 7.99 0.87
CA SER A 175 8.06 8.36 1.70
C SER A 175 8.10 7.53 3.00
N VAL A 176 9.29 7.09 3.41
CA VAL A 176 9.47 6.20 4.56
C VAL A 176 8.88 6.82 5.85
N SER A 177 8.98 8.14 5.99
CA SER A 177 8.38 8.88 7.10
C SER A 177 6.85 8.73 7.13
N PHE A 178 6.19 8.91 5.98
CA PHE A 178 4.75 8.80 5.88
C PHE A 178 4.27 7.37 6.14
N VAL A 179 4.90 6.37 5.52
CA VAL A 179 4.54 4.96 5.72
C VAL A 179 4.73 4.54 7.18
N ARG A 180 5.79 5.00 7.85
CA ARG A 180 6.02 4.74 9.28
C ARG A 180 5.03 5.44 10.20
N ASN A 181 4.57 6.63 9.85
CA ASN A 181 3.52 7.31 10.60
C ASN A 181 2.16 6.63 10.42
N LEU A 182 1.83 6.21 9.19
CA LEU A 182 0.65 5.40 8.90
C LEU A 182 0.64 4.10 9.73
N LEU A 183 1.79 3.44 9.81
CA LEU A 183 2.00 2.25 10.65
C LEU A 183 1.63 2.47 12.12
N ARG A 184 2.02 3.61 12.71
CA ARG A 184 1.70 3.93 14.11
C ARG A 184 0.21 4.16 14.34
N LEU A 185 -0.49 4.68 13.34
CA LEU A 185 -1.93 4.95 13.40
C LEU A 185 -2.75 3.66 13.26
N LEU A 186 -2.25 2.71 12.46
CA LEU A 186 -2.90 1.42 12.23
C LEU A 186 -2.62 0.40 13.33
N SER A 187 -1.43 0.43 13.96
CA SER A 187 -1.10 -0.49 15.07
C SER A 187 -1.92 -0.22 16.33
N SER A 188 -2.41 1.01 16.53
CA SER A 188 -3.30 1.32 17.67
C SER A 188 -4.70 0.70 17.56
N GLU A 189 -5.13 0.26 16.37
CA GLU A 189 -6.38 -0.47 16.19
C GLU A 189 -6.22 -2.01 16.27
N GLU A 190 -5.02 -2.54 15.98
CA GLU A 190 -4.73 -3.98 16.11
C GLU A 190 -4.48 -4.41 17.58
N GLU A 191 -4.25 -3.50 18.53
CA GLU A 191 -4.08 -3.80 19.98
C GLU A 191 -5.40 -3.89 20.78
N PHE A 192 -6.56 -3.64 20.15
CA PHE A 192 -7.87 -3.64 20.83
C PHE A 192 -8.85 -4.74 20.35
N ILE A 193 -8.34 -5.81 19.72
CA ILE A 193 -9.11 -7.05 19.44
C ILE A 193 -8.39 -8.24 20.05
#